data_AF-A0A7L0TLC4-F1
#
_entry.id   AF-A0A7L0TLC4-F1
#
_cell.length_a   1.000
_cell.length_b   1.000
_cell.length_c   1.000
_cell.angle_alpha   90.00
_cell.angle_beta   90.00
_cell.angle_gamma   90.00
#
_symmetry.space_group_name_H-M   'P 1'
#
loop_
_entity.id
_entity.type
_entity.pdbx_description
1 polymer ?
#
loop_
_entity_poly.entity_id
_entity_poly.type
_entity_poly.pdbx_seq_one_letter_code
_entity_poly.pdbx_strand_id
1 'polypeptide(L)'
;QLQHPSAEVREYACASISKLLQQKHVIPAFLQRDVVRCLGPLLMDHSLAVRETAAGALRNLSACGGFEVCDDMVTKDIMTPLVALLKECSTGLDANQLSPKKRREMDKNYIEDIANEAVNLLWNVCECNNTAVSIFNKEGCLESVLHCMKKFSTNVDLAISVANCLQAVTEDNPDLLSSFNASAQQILETVMLCPESTMKHILLRTLIAGTIWNIKDTIPPGSLGSMVNAILKIFSESLAIDAGETIIRMNEAEKNRSKLAIEAETEENMSDVIDNCVLSEDDDMEEIPKGKVRRENDISDLLPSDKWELKEVTALLMAQQTALEIIVNMCCSEDPSDDEWEEVSSSDESDLFMENSYNEGSGLLMSPLCLSDEINSAFLNNLIPKKILEKTAFPNSVALDICMHNPSWKPLIKKLNAVQCRALTCLHSILLVSDMDCLGGASALQSLAQHLSQLIFSKTELPTDTEFLEAITSALRALLQTMASKNISQCMTPEQLLALCEAGIHSSNASVRVNAVSILGISGSVLAKGQDTVETLKMIGKFLLDVAMKESSLVVAGEALDALFDVFADGKEAEKAAIQIKLLPALKEFQPVFKMRIRKEGKGQYSTDQLCVLDNVKMNLRRFIAYQETLGKTPT
;
A
#
# COMPACT_ATOMS: atom_id res chain seq x y z
N GLN A 1 -11.98 30.46 -24.07
CA GLN A 1 -12.76 30.63 -22.82
C GLN A 1 -11.84 30.89 -21.63
N LEU A 2 -10.79 30.10 -21.40
CA LEU A 2 -9.81 30.33 -20.33
C LEU A 2 -9.09 31.69 -20.36
N GLN A 3 -8.94 32.33 -21.53
CA GLN A 3 -8.34 33.66 -21.68
C GLN A 3 -9.37 34.79 -21.84
N HIS A 4 -10.65 34.51 -21.53
CA HIS A 4 -11.71 35.50 -21.70
C HIS A 4 -11.58 36.62 -20.65
N PRO A 5 -11.89 37.90 -20.96
CA PRO A 5 -11.77 39.01 -20.01
C PRO A 5 -12.70 38.88 -18.78
N SER A 6 -13.91 38.31 -18.95
CA SER A 6 -14.81 38.02 -17.82
C SER A 6 -14.33 36.85 -16.97
N ALA A 7 -14.23 37.08 -15.65
CA ALA A 7 -13.85 36.07 -14.67
C ALA A 7 -14.86 34.91 -14.60
N GLU A 8 -16.16 35.19 -14.72
CA GLU A 8 -17.22 34.17 -14.69
C GLU A 8 -17.07 33.15 -15.83
N VAL A 9 -16.69 33.63 -17.02
CA VAL A 9 -16.45 32.75 -18.19
C VAL A 9 -15.20 31.89 -17.98
N ARG A 10 -14.16 32.43 -17.34
CA ARG A 10 -12.94 31.67 -17.01
C ARG A 10 -13.23 30.62 -15.95
N GLU A 11 -13.91 31.00 -14.87
CA GLU A 11 -14.32 30.11 -13.79
C GLU A 11 -15.17 28.95 -14.31
N TYR A 12 -16.20 29.26 -15.11
CA TYR A 12 -17.06 28.23 -15.73
C TYR A 12 -16.26 27.28 -16.62
N ALA A 13 -15.28 27.80 -17.38
CA ALA A 13 -14.42 26.98 -18.21
C ALA A 13 -13.51 26.08 -17.37
N CYS A 14 -12.88 26.60 -16.32
CA CYS A 14 -12.08 25.80 -15.37
C CYS A 14 -12.92 24.70 -14.71
N ALA A 15 -14.10 25.03 -14.21
CA ALA A 15 -15.02 24.06 -13.60
C ALA A 15 -15.46 22.97 -14.60
N SER A 16 -15.75 23.35 -15.84
CA SER A 16 -16.11 22.42 -16.91
C SER A 16 -14.95 21.47 -17.25
N ILE A 17 -13.73 21.99 -17.35
CA ILE A 17 -12.52 21.18 -17.58
C ILE A 17 -12.29 20.23 -16.40
N SER A 18 -12.35 20.74 -15.17
CA SER A 18 -12.21 19.95 -13.95
C SER A 18 -13.13 18.73 -13.93
N LYS A 19 -14.41 18.92 -14.32
CA LYS A 19 -15.39 17.83 -14.41
C LYS A 19 -15.09 16.82 -15.51
N LEU A 20 -14.55 17.27 -16.66
CA LEU A 20 -14.20 16.38 -17.77
C LEU A 20 -12.96 15.54 -17.45
N LEU A 21 -11.96 16.12 -16.78
CA LEU A 21 -10.71 15.46 -16.41
C LEU A 21 -10.86 14.29 -15.43
N GLN A 22 -12.04 14.14 -14.81
CA GLN A 22 -12.40 12.95 -14.04
C GLN A 22 -12.50 11.68 -14.92
N GLN A 23 -12.54 11.84 -16.25
CA GLN A 23 -12.61 10.74 -17.20
C GLN A 23 -11.23 10.49 -17.83
N LYS A 24 -10.52 9.44 -17.40
CA LYS A 24 -9.14 9.16 -17.87
C LYS A 24 -8.96 9.19 -19.40
N HIS A 25 -9.96 8.75 -20.16
CA HIS A 25 -9.89 8.71 -21.62
C HIS A 25 -9.83 10.09 -22.30
N VAL A 26 -10.23 11.19 -21.64
CA VAL A 26 -10.15 12.54 -22.22
C VAL A 26 -8.80 13.21 -22.00
N ILE A 27 -8.01 12.74 -21.04
CA ILE A 27 -6.75 13.36 -20.63
C ILE A 27 -5.77 13.54 -21.80
N PRO A 28 -5.52 12.54 -22.67
CA PRO A 28 -4.60 12.71 -23.79
C PRO A 28 -4.98 13.87 -24.72
N ALA A 29 -6.28 14.07 -24.96
CA ALA A 29 -6.77 15.16 -25.81
C ALA A 29 -6.56 16.54 -25.18
N PHE A 30 -6.61 16.64 -23.85
CA PHE A 30 -6.30 17.87 -23.12
C PHE A 30 -4.79 18.16 -23.11
N LEU A 31 -3.95 17.14 -22.95
CA LEU A 31 -2.48 17.29 -22.99
C LEU A 31 -2.01 17.75 -24.37
N GLN A 32 -2.56 17.20 -25.45
CA GLN A 32 -2.29 17.65 -26.84
C GLN A 32 -2.62 19.14 -27.07
N ARG A 33 -3.51 19.72 -26.26
CA ARG A 33 -3.91 21.13 -26.34
C ARG A 33 -3.20 22.00 -25.30
N ASP A 34 -2.12 21.51 -24.70
CA ASP A 34 -1.33 22.23 -23.69
C ASP A 34 -2.20 22.78 -22.54
N VAL A 35 -3.14 21.96 -22.03
CA VAL A 35 -4.06 22.37 -20.96
C VAL A 35 -3.33 22.92 -19.73
N VAL A 36 -2.16 22.35 -19.39
CA VAL A 36 -1.32 22.77 -18.26
C VAL A 36 -0.85 24.20 -18.44
N ARG A 37 -0.36 24.57 -19.63
CA ARG A 37 0.09 25.95 -19.94
C ARG A 37 -1.07 26.95 -19.95
N CYS A 38 -2.30 26.47 -20.19
CA CYS A 38 -3.49 27.31 -20.14
C CYS A 38 -4.00 27.53 -18.70
N LEU A 39 -3.96 26.49 -17.86
CA LEU A 39 -4.47 26.55 -16.48
C LEU A 39 -3.44 27.08 -15.48
N GLY A 40 -2.15 26.80 -15.66
CA GLY A 40 -1.08 27.20 -14.74
C GLY A 40 -1.08 28.70 -14.42
N PRO A 41 -1.14 29.61 -15.41
CA PRO A 41 -1.23 31.05 -15.15
C PRO A 41 -2.49 31.47 -14.38
N LEU A 42 -3.59 30.71 -14.48
CA LEU A 42 -4.85 31.03 -13.80
C LEU A 42 -4.80 30.78 -12.29
N LEU A 43 -3.77 30.07 -11.78
CA LEU A 43 -3.47 30.01 -10.35
C LEU A 43 -3.22 31.40 -9.75
N MET A 44 -2.78 32.36 -10.57
CA MET A 44 -2.51 33.74 -10.18
C MET A 44 -3.55 34.74 -10.70
N ASP A 45 -4.75 34.28 -11.11
CA ASP A 45 -5.82 35.15 -11.62
C ASP A 45 -6.26 36.21 -10.60
N HIS A 46 -6.85 37.33 -10.99
CA HIS A 46 -7.36 38.32 -10.03
C HIS A 46 -8.61 37.82 -9.27
N SER A 47 -9.37 36.89 -9.83
CA SER A 47 -10.56 36.31 -9.20
C SER A 47 -10.19 35.07 -8.39
N LEU A 48 -10.50 35.07 -7.10
CA LEU A 48 -10.31 33.93 -6.21
C LEU A 48 -11.08 32.68 -6.69
N ALA A 49 -12.29 32.85 -7.24
CA ALA A 49 -13.06 31.73 -7.77
C ALA A 49 -12.41 31.08 -9.01
N VAL A 50 -11.75 31.89 -9.85
CA VAL A 50 -10.96 31.37 -10.98
C VAL A 50 -9.75 30.60 -10.49
N ARG A 51 -9.05 31.10 -9.46
CA ARG A 51 -7.90 30.40 -8.86
C ARG A 51 -8.31 29.04 -8.29
N GLU A 52 -9.39 29.01 -7.51
CA GLU A 52 -9.92 27.78 -6.90
C GLU A 52 -10.26 26.74 -7.97
N THR A 53 -11.04 27.14 -8.98
CA THR A 53 -11.47 26.23 -10.05
C THR A 53 -10.32 25.80 -10.97
N ALA A 54 -9.32 26.67 -11.20
CA ALA A 54 -8.12 26.31 -11.95
C ALA A 54 -7.24 25.32 -11.17
N ALA A 55 -7.01 25.57 -9.88
CA ALA A 55 -6.28 24.66 -9.00
C ALA A 55 -6.98 23.29 -8.94
N GLY A 56 -8.31 23.26 -8.77
CA GLY A 56 -9.07 22.02 -8.79
C GLY A 56 -9.03 21.28 -10.13
N ALA A 57 -9.01 22.01 -11.25
CA ALA A 57 -8.84 21.39 -12.57
C ALA A 57 -7.45 20.74 -12.73
N LEU A 58 -6.40 21.42 -12.30
CA LEU A 58 -5.03 20.90 -12.31
C LEU A 58 -4.85 19.72 -11.36
N ARG A 59 -5.45 19.78 -10.17
CA ARG A 59 -5.48 18.68 -9.19
C ARG A 59 -6.14 17.43 -9.76
N ASN A 60 -7.26 17.58 -10.47
CA ASN A 60 -7.92 16.45 -11.14
C ASN A 60 -7.09 15.92 -12.32
N LEU A 61 -6.40 16.80 -13.05
CA LEU A 61 -5.50 16.41 -14.13
C LEU A 61 -4.36 15.52 -13.59
N SER A 62 -3.69 15.95 -12.53
CA SER A 62 -2.58 15.20 -11.91
C SER A 62 -3.06 13.88 -11.31
N ALA A 63 -4.15 13.89 -10.53
CA ALA A 63 -4.66 12.69 -9.87
C ALA A 63 -5.16 11.62 -10.86
N CYS A 64 -5.86 12.02 -11.92
CA CYS A 64 -6.37 11.07 -12.91
C CYS A 64 -5.31 10.64 -13.93
N GLY A 65 -4.30 11.49 -14.17
CA GLY A 65 -3.25 11.31 -15.17
C GLY A 65 -2.06 10.47 -14.70
N GLY A 66 -1.76 10.45 -13.40
CA GLY A 66 -0.64 9.69 -12.83
C GLY A 66 0.73 10.24 -13.22
N PHE A 67 1.76 9.40 -13.09
CA PHE A 67 3.18 9.77 -13.23
C PHE A 67 3.51 10.57 -14.49
N GLU A 68 3.07 10.12 -15.67
CA GLU A 68 3.37 10.77 -16.95
C GLU A 68 2.83 12.21 -17.01
N VAL A 69 1.65 12.45 -16.43
CA VAL A 69 1.02 13.77 -16.44
C VAL A 69 1.68 14.70 -15.42
N CYS A 70 2.02 14.19 -14.24
CA CYS A 70 2.77 14.98 -13.27
C CYS A 70 4.15 15.41 -13.81
N ASP A 71 4.85 14.54 -14.54
CA ASP A 71 6.12 14.90 -15.19
C ASP A 71 5.93 15.96 -16.29
N ASP A 72 4.92 15.82 -17.15
CA ASP A 72 4.54 16.84 -18.13
C ASP A 72 4.20 18.19 -17.45
N MET A 73 3.55 18.14 -16.28
CA MET A 73 3.21 19.35 -15.52
C MET A 73 4.45 20.06 -14.97
N VAL A 74 5.41 19.30 -14.41
CA VAL A 74 6.67 19.84 -13.90
C VAL A 74 7.53 20.42 -15.02
N THR A 75 7.65 19.72 -16.16
CA THR A 75 8.38 20.22 -17.33
C THR A 75 7.76 21.48 -17.94
N LYS A 76 6.45 21.68 -17.75
CA LYS A 76 5.71 22.90 -18.12
C LYS A 76 5.68 23.97 -17.02
N ASP A 77 6.52 23.84 -15.99
CA ASP A 77 6.72 24.81 -14.92
C ASP A 77 5.46 25.10 -14.08
N ILE A 78 4.68 24.06 -13.75
CA ILE A 78 3.52 24.24 -12.86
C ILE A 78 3.92 24.63 -11.43
N MET A 79 5.12 24.23 -10.99
CA MET A 79 5.58 24.45 -9.62
C MET A 79 5.74 25.93 -9.29
N THR A 80 6.22 26.75 -10.23
CA THR A 80 6.40 28.20 -10.01
C THR A 80 5.11 28.92 -9.60
N PRO A 81 4.01 28.88 -10.39
CA PRO A 81 2.75 29.51 -9.99
C PRO A 81 2.09 28.82 -8.78
N LEU A 82 2.32 27.52 -8.58
CA LEU A 82 1.79 26.80 -7.42
C LEU A 82 2.44 27.25 -6.10
N VAL A 83 3.77 27.38 -6.07
CA VAL A 83 4.53 27.88 -4.91
C VAL A 83 4.12 29.32 -4.58
N ALA A 84 3.96 30.16 -5.61
CA ALA A 84 3.48 31.53 -5.41
C ALA A 84 2.08 31.56 -4.79
N LEU A 85 1.15 30.74 -5.30
CA LEU A 85 -0.20 30.62 -4.77
C LEU A 85 -0.22 30.15 -3.32
N LEU A 86 0.58 29.16 -2.96
CA LEU A 86 0.68 28.65 -1.58
C LEU A 86 1.16 29.72 -0.61
N LYS A 87 2.19 30.50 -0.99
CA LYS A 87 2.70 31.62 -0.20
C LYS A 87 1.61 32.69 -0.01
N GLU A 88 0.83 33.03 -1.04
CA GLU A 88 -0.30 33.95 -0.92
C GLU A 88 -1.40 33.42 0.01
N CYS A 89 -1.76 32.13 -0.12
CA CYS A 89 -2.73 31.47 0.76
C CYS A 89 -2.30 31.54 2.22
N SER A 90 -1.04 31.23 2.55
CA SER A 90 -0.53 31.31 3.92
C SER A 90 -0.67 32.72 4.50
N THR A 91 -0.35 33.77 3.74
CA THR A 91 -0.55 35.15 4.21
C THR A 91 -2.03 35.51 4.42
N GLY A 92 -2.94 34.99 3.57
CA GLY A 92 -4.38 35.21 3.69
C GLY A 92 -5.01 34.51 4.90
N LEU A 93 -4.46 33.36 5.32
CA LEU A 93 -4.92 32.59 6.49
C LEU A 93 -4.68 33.33 7.81
N ASP A 94 -3.64 34.17 7.89
CA ASP A 94 -3.34 35.04 9.03
C ASP A 94 -4.25 36.27 9.08
N ALA A 95 -4.47 36.93 7.94
CA ALA A 95 -5.34 38.10 7.85
C ALA A 95 -6.79 37.79 8.29
N ASN A 96 -7.26 36.59 8.00
CA ASN A 96 -8.59 36.11 8.43
C ASN A 96 -8.72 35.92 9.95
N GLN A 97 -7.61 35.74 10.70
CA GLN A 97 -7.65 35.63 12.17
C GLN A 97 -7.82 37.00 12.86
N LEU A 98 -7.34 38.07 12.23
CA LEU A 98 -7.32 39.42 12.79
C LEU A 98 -8.64 40.19 12.63
N SER A 99 -9.56 39.71 11.77
CA SER A 99 -10.88 40.34 11.54
C SER A 99 -12.06 39.39 11.83
N PRO A 100 -12.41 39.16 13.11
CA PRO A 100 -13.54 38.31 13.51
C PRO A 100 -14.89 39.05 13.38
N LYS A 101 -15.11 39.84 12.32
CA LYS A 101 -16.43 40.44 12.10
C LYS A 101 -17.36 39.35 11.59
N LYS A 102 -18.36 38.99 12.42
CA LYS A 102 -19.55 38.15 12.13
C LYS A 102 -19.63 37.70 10.66
N ARG A 103 -18.89 36.64 10.29
CA ARG A 103 -19.19 35.92 9.05
C ARG A 103 -20.58 35.32 9.26
N ARG A 104 -21.52 35.64 8.37
CA ARG A 104 -22.76 34.85 8.29
C ARG A 104 -22.32 33.44 7.89
N GLU A 105 -23.05 32.41 8.31
CA GLU A 105 -22.76 30.98 8.01
C GLU A 105 -22.66 30.66 6.49
N MET A 106 -22.86 31.64 5.61
CA MET A 106 -22.91 31.52 4.15
C MET A 106 -21.73 32.13 3.38
N ASP A 107 -20.74 32.78 4.01
CA ASP A 107 -19.60 33.36 3.27
C ASP A 107 -18.52 32.31 2.99
N LYS A 108 -18.45 31.82 1.75
CA LYS A 108 -17.46 30.86 1.25
C LYS A 108 -16.02 31.33 1.53
N ASN A 109 -15.22 30.48 2.19
CA ASN A 109 -13.84 30.82 2.54
C ASN A 109 -12.88 30.44 1.40
N TYR A 110 -12.91 31.24 0.33
CA TYR A 110 -12.09 31.01 -0.86
C TYR A 110 -10.61 30.77 -0.58
N ILE A 111 -10.02 31.40 0.44
CA ILE A 111 -8.59 31.21 0.74
C ILE A 111 -8.30 29.78 1.20
N GLU A 112 -9.16 29.22 2.06
CA GLU A 112 -9.02 27.84 2.51
C GLU A 112 -9.36 26.84 1.40
N ASP A 113 -10.37 27.12 0.58
CA ASP A 113 -10.73 26.28 -0.57
C ASP A 113 -9.60 26.23 -1.61
N ILE A 114 -9.01 27.39 -1.94
CA ILE A 114 -7.84 27.49 -2.82
C ILE A 114 -6.65 26.75 -2.20
N ALA A 115 -6.38 26.95 -0.90
CA ALA A 115 -5.29 26.26 -0.22
C ALA A 115 -5.47 24.74 -0.28
N ASN A 116 -6.70 24.25 -0.10
CA ASN A 116 -7.01 22.83 -0.17
C ASN A 116 -6.72 22.26 -1.57
N GLU A 117 -7.18 22.93 -2.64
CA GLU A 117 -6.90 22.49 -4.01
C GLU A 117 -5.41 22.59 -4.37
N ALA A 118 -4.73 23.65 -3.92
CA ALA A 118 -3.30 23.85 -4.15
C ALA A 118 -2.43 22.81 -3.42
N VAL A 119 -2.74 22.48 -2.17
CA VAL A 119 -2.01 21.46 -1.41
C VAL A 119 -2.23 20.07 -2.00
N ASN A 120 -3.45 19.71 -2.42
CA ASN A 120 -3.69 18.44 -3.10
C ASN A 120 -2.98 18.36 -4.46
N LEU A 121 -2.92 19.46 -5.21
CA LEU A 121 -2.11 19.52 -6.43
C LEU A 121 -0.62 19.31 -6.11
N LEU A 122 -0.09 19.99 -5.10
CA LEU A 122 1.30 19.87 -4.65
C LEU A 122 1.63 18.42 -4.24
N TRP A 123 0.75 17.79 -3.47
CA TRP A 123 0.87 16.39 -3.08
C TRP A 123 0.98 15.49 -4.32
N ASN A 124 0.03 15.56 -5.25
CA ASN A 124 0.03 14.71 -6.44
C ASN A 124 1.31 14.85 -7.29
N VAL A 125 1.83 16.08 -7.46
CA VAL A 125 3.05 16.29 -8.27
C VAL A 125 4.31 15.86 -7.53
N CYS A 126 4.38 16.04 -6.20
CA CYS A 126 5.52 15.60 -5.40
C CYS A 126 5.58 14.07 -5.29
N GLU A 127 4.45 13.39 -5.08
CA GLU A 127 4.38 11.92 -5.03
C GLU A 127 4.82 11.26 -6.35
N CYS A 128 4.66 11.97 -7.47
CA CYS A 128 4.96 11.44 -8.79
C CYS A 128 6.30 11.94 -9.38
N ASN A 129 7.01 12.89 -8.76
CA ASN A 129 8.16 13.53 -9.40
C ASN A 129 9.21 14.09 -8.41
N ASN A 130 10.41 13.51 -8.43
CA ASN A 130 11.54 13.93 -7.58
C ASN A 130 12.01 15.37 -7.84
N THR A 131 11.84 15.90 -9.06
CA THR A 131 12.16 17.31 -9.35
C THR A 131 11.18 18.23 -8.61
N ALA A 132 9.90 17.87 -8.52
CA ALA A 132 8.93 18.61 -7.73
C ALA A 132 9.27 18.59 -6.23
N VAL A 133 9.73 17.45 -5.70
CA VAL A 133 10.24 17.35 -4.31
C VAL A 133 11.47 18.25 -4.09
N SER A 134 12.41 18.27 -5.03
CA SER A 134 13.58 19.18 -4.96
C SER A 134 13.16 20.66 -4.95
N ILE A 135 12.18 21.04 -5.78
CA ILE A 135 11.62 22.39 -5.80
C ILE A 135 10.91 22.70 -4.48
N PHE A 136 10.14 21.76 -3.93
CA PHE A 136 9.47 21.89 -2.63
C PHE A 136 10.47 22.25 -1.52
N ASN A 137 11.58 21.49 -1.45
CA ASN A 137 12.65 21.71 -0.48
C ASN A 137 13.28 23.10 -0.67
N LYS A 138 13.69 23.42 -1.91
CA LYS A 138 14.39 24.67 -2.24
C LYS A 138 13.55 25.93 -2.00
N GLU A 139 12.25 25.87 -2.28
CA GLU A 139 11.35 27.02 -2.19
C GLU A 139 10.77 27.26 -0.79
N GLY A 140 11.09 26.39 0.18
CA GLY A 140 10.61 26.48 1.55
C GLY A 140 9.12 26.17 1.71
N CYS A 141 8.57 25.29 0.85
CA CYS A 141 7.13 24.99 0.83
C CYS A 141 6.61 24.40 2.15
N LEU A 142 7.48 23.75 2.92
CA LEU A 142 7.15 23.17 4.23
C LEU A 142 6.50 24.20 5.17
N GLU A 143 7.00 25.44 5.21
CA GLU A 143 6.46 26.48 6.09
C GLU A 143 5.01 26.83 5.73
N SER A 144 4.73 26.99 4.44
CA SER A 144 3.37 27.29 3.93
C SER A 144 2.40 26.15 4.21
N VAL A 145 2.86 24.91 4.02
CA VAL A 145 2.08 23.67 4.25
C VAL A 145 1.78 23.48 5.75
N LEU A 146 2.78 23.65 6.63
CA LEU A 146 2.57 23.63 8.09
C LEU A 146 1.70 24.80 8.58
N HIS A 147 1.73 25.94 7.91
CA HIS A 147 0.82 27.03 8.22
C HIS A 147 -0.65 26.65 7.99
N CYS A 148 -0.95 25.96 6.87
CA CYS A 148 -2.27 25.41 6.60
C CYS A 148 -2.69 24.37 7.66
N MET A 149 -1.76 23.54 8.15
CA MET A 149 -2.03 22.55 9.20
C MET A 149 -2.62 23.18 10.48
N LYS A 150 -2.25 24.43 10.81
CA LYS A 150 -2.76 25.12 12.01
C LYS A 150 -4.28 25.31 12.03
N LYS A 151 -4.97 25.11 10.90
CA LYS A 151 -6.43 25.16 10.78
C LYS A 151 -7.14 23.83 11.07
N PHE A 152 -6.44 22.79 11.51
CA PHE A 152 -7.02 21.45 11.72
C PHE A 152 -8.26 21.41 12.61
N SER A 153 -8.40 22.34 13.57
CA SER A 153 -9.56 22.43 14.45
C SER A 153 -10.82 22.99 13.79
N THR A 154 -10.68 23.75 12.70
CA THR A 154 -11.80 24.38 11.97
C THR A 154 -12.01 23.79 10.58
N ASN A 155 -10.98 23.21 9.98
CA ASN A 155 -11.00 22.65 8.63
C ASN A 155 -10.14 21.38 8.57
N VAL A 156 -10.77 20.25 8.91
CA VAL A 156 -10.12 18.93 8.92
C VAL A 156 -9.77 18.44 7.51
N ASP A 157 -10.55 18.82 6.49
CA ASP A 157 -10.30 18.40 5.11
C ASP A 157 -8.99 18.99 4.58
N LEU A 158 -8.77 20.31 4.79
CA LEU A 158 -7.49 20.96 4.50
C LEU A 158 -6.33 20.30 5.29
N ALA A 159 -6.55 20.00 6.57
CA ALA A 159 -5.52 19.35 7.38
C ALA A 159 -5.16 17.95 6.90
N ILE A 160 -6.12 17.16 6.42
CA ILE A 160 -5.87 15.85 5.80
C ILE A 160 -5.06 16.02 4.52
N SER A 161 -5.42 16.95 3.63
CA SER A 161 -4.65 17.23 2.41
C SER A 161 -3.21 17.64 2.72
N VAL A 162 -3.02 18.46 3.75
CA VAL A 162 -1.69 18.80 4.25
C VAL A 162 -0.95 17.58 4.78
N ALA A 163 -1.60 16.73 5.57
CA ALA A 163 -0.99 15.53 6.14
C ALA A 163 -0.59 14.50 5.07
N ASN A 164 -1.41 14.31 4.03
CA ASN A 164 -1.07 13.49 2.87
C ASN A 164 0.16 14.04 2.14
N CYS A 165 0.17 15.36 1.87
CA CYS A 165 1.32 16.01 1.25
C CYS A 165 2.59 15.83 2.09
N LEU A 166 2.50 15.99 3.41
CA LEU A 166 3.64 15.85 4.33
C LEU A 166 4.16 14.42 4.38
N GLN A 167 3.29 13.40 4.41
CA GLN A 167 3.73 12.01 4.39
C GLN A 167 4.51 11.73 3.10
N ALA A 168 3.99 12.15 1.94
CA ALA A 168 4.64 11.90 0.65
C ALA A 168 5.99 12.63 0.49
N VAL A 169 6.10 13.90 0.90
CA VAL A 169 7.35 14.66 0.76
C VAL A 169 8.40 14.34 1.82
N THR A 170 8.03 13.64 2.90
CA THR A 170 8.99 13.23 3.94
C THR A 170 9.53 11.82 3.73
N GLU A 171 8.88 11.00 2.91
CA GLU A 171 9.35 9.66 2.55
C GLU A 171 10.65 9.75 1.75
N ASP A 172 11.70 9.09 2.25
CA ASP A 172 13.06 9.04 1.67
C ASP A 172 13.65 10.40 1.25
N ASN A 173 13.41 11.46 2.05
CA ASN A 173 13.84 12.82 1.74
C ASN A 173 14.75 13.44 2.84
N PRO A 174 16.04 13.07 2.90
CA PRO A 174 16.97 13.56 3.92
C PRO A 174 17.18 15.08 3.87
N ASP A 175 17.09 15.69 2.68
CA ASP A 175 17.27 17.14 2.49
C ASP A 175 16.24 17.96 3.28
N LEU A 176 15.03 17.44 3.43
CA LEU A 176 13.93 18.11 4.12
C LEU A 176 14.07 18.05 5.66
N LEU A 177 14.78 17.05 6.20
CA LEU A 177 14.90 16.84 7.65
C LEU A 177 15.42 18.08 8.39
N SER A 178 16.38 18.79 7.78
CA SER A 178 16.95 20.03 8.32
C SER A 178 15.95 21.17 8.49
N SER A 179 14.81 21.11 7.78
CA SER A 179 13.75 22.13 7.83
C SER A 179 12.76 21.91 8.98
N PHE A 180 12.76 20.73 9.63
CA PHE A 180 11.90 20.42 10.77
C PHE A 180 12.50 20.93 12.09
N ASN A 181 12.27 22.21 12.37
CA ASN A 181 12.63 22.82 13.65
C ASN A 181 11.63 22.49 14.78
N ALA A 182 11.92 22.93 16.01
CA ALA A 182 11.07 22.69 17.17
C ALA A 182 9.63 23.21 17.01
N SER A 183 9.41 24.31 16.29
CA SER A 183 8.06 24.81 16.02
C SER A 183 7.29 23.93 15.04
N ALA A 184 7.98 23.36 14.04
CA ALA A 184 7.37 22.41 13.11
C ALA A 184 6.97 21.12 13.85
N GLN A 185 7.87 20.58 14.67
CA GLN A 185 7.60 19.39 15.50
C GLN A 185 6.43 19.63 16.45
N GLN A 186 6.36 20.79 17.12
CA GLN A 186 5.25 21.13 18.02
C GLN A 186 3.88 21.14 17.32
N ILE A 187 3.81 21.60 16.05
CA ILE A 187 2.56 21.56 15.28
C ILE A 187 2.11 20.12 15.07
N LEU A 188 3.03 19.24 14.66
CA LEU A 188 2.72 17.83 14.42
C LEU A 188 2.29 17.11 15.71
N GLU A 189 3.02 17.33 16.81
CA GLU A 189 2.66 16.78 18.13
C GLU A 189 1.28 17.24 18.59
N THR A 190 0.93 18.52 18.37
CA THR A 190 -0.39 19.06 18.72
C THR A 190 -1.50 18.33 17.96
N VAL A 191 -1.28 18.01 16.68
CA VAL A 191 -2.26 17.30 15.86
C VAL A 191 -2.39 15.84 16.29
N MET A 192 -1.29 15.15 16.63
CA MET A 192 -1.33 13.79 17.18
C MET A 192 -2.19 13.70 18.45
N LEU A 193 -2.13 14.74 19.29
CA LEU A 193 -2.85 14.82 20.56
C LEU A 193 -4.29 15.33 20.43
N CYS A 194 -4.78 15.58 19.21
CA CYS A 194 -6.16 16.01 18.98
C CYS A 194 -7.15 14.99 19.58
N PRO A 195 -8.09 15.41 20.45
CA PRO A 195 -9.00 14.51 21.15
C PRO A 195 -10.19 14.05 20.30
N GLU A 196 -10.41 14.67 19.14
CA GLU A 196 -11.52 14.37 18.24
C GLU A 196 -11.44 12.94 17.71
N SER A 197 -12.59 12.26 17.65
CA SER A 197 -12.66 10.82 17.37
C SER A 197 -13.42 10.46 16.08
N THR A 198 -13.74 11.45 15.23
CA THR A 198 -14.29 11.17 13.89
C THR A 198 -13.28 10.40 13.04
N MET A 199 -13.73 9.73 11.99
CA MET A 199 -12.87 8.92 11.12
C MET A 199 -11.87 9.79 10.35
N LYS A 200 -12.27 11.01 9.96
CA LYS A 200 -11.35 12.02 9.41
C LYS A 200 -10.23 12.42 10.37
N HIS A 201 -10.55 12.63 11.64
CA HIS A 201 -9.54 12.95 12.65
C HIS A 201 -8.63 11.75 12.96
N ILE A 202 -9.14 10.52 12.88
CA ILE A 202 -8.32 9.31 12.95
C ILE A 202 -7.34 9.25 11.77
N LEU A 203 -7.80 9.47 10.54
CA LEU A 203 -6.94 9.55 9.36
C LEU A 203 -5.87 10.62 9.52
N LEU A 204 -6.25 11.83 9.93
CA LEU A 204 -5.33 12.94 10.16
C LEU A 204 -4.21 12.54 11.14
N ARG A 205 -4.57 11.96 12.29
CA ARG A 205 -3.59 11.51 13.28
C ARG A 205 -2.69 10.40 12.73
N THR A 206 -3.24 9.45 11.97
CA THR A 206 -2.44 8.39 11.35
C THR A 206 -1.42 8.94 10.35
N LEU A 207 -1.82 9.86 9.48
CA LEU A 207 -0.93 10.48 8.49
C LEU A 207 0.20 11.26 9.16
N ILE A 208 -0.12 12.01 10.22
CA ILE A 208 0.86 12.77 10.99
C ILE A 208 1.81 11.84 11.76
N ALA A 209 1.30 10.75 12.31
CA ALA A 209 2.13 9.72 12.93
C ALA A 209 3.11 9.10 11.91
N GLY A 210 2.68 8.89 10.67
CA GLY A 210 3.56 8.50 9.55
C GLY A 210 4.59 9.55 9.19
N THR A 211 4.19 10.81 9.10
CA THR A 211 5.12 11.93 8.85
C THR A 211 6.21 11.98 9.93
N ILE A 212 5.83 11.83 11.21
CA ILE A 212 6.77 11.83 12.34
C ILE A 212 7.72 10.63 12.27
N TRP A 213 7.21 9.45 11.87
CA TRP A 213 8.05 8.28 11.63
C TRP A 213 9.09 8.53 10.53
N ASN A 214 8.70 9.16 9.43
CA ASN A 214 9.61 9.49 8.34
C ASN A 214 10.72 10.46 8.78
N ILE A 215 10.42 11.38 9.71
CA ILE A 215 11.39 12.33 10.27
C ILE A 215 12.00 11.87 11.61
N LYS A 216 11.96 10.57 11.92
CA LYS A 216 12.43 9.97 13.19
C LYS A 216 13.82 10.44 13.60
N ASP A 217 14.70 10.65 12.63
CA ASP A 217 16.10 11.06 12.85
C ASP A 217 16.26 12.51 13.34
N THR A 218 15.20 13.33 13.22
CA THR A 218 15.15 14.68 13.79
C THR A 218 14.75 14.70 15.26
N ILE A 219 14.28 13.58 15.81
CA ILE A 219 13.80 13.51 17.19
C ILE A 219 14.94 13.08 18.13
N PRO A 220 15.11 13.75 19.29
CA PRO A 220 16.14 13.38 20.25
C PRO A 220 16.07 11.90 20.67
N PRO A 221 17.20 11.16 20.74
CA PRO A 221 17.21 9.73 21.06
C PRO A 221 16.49 9.39 22.38
N GLY A 222 16.58 10.27 23.39
CA GLY A 222 15.90 10.07 24.68
C GLY A 222 14.36 10.12 24.62
N SER A 223 13.78 10.64 23.54
CA SER A 223 12.34 10.73 23.32
C SER A 223 11.83 9.72 22.29
N LEU A 224 12.72 9.04 21.57
CA LEU A 224 12.37 8.14 20.47
C LEU A 224 11.41 7.03 20.91
N GLY A 225 11.71 6.31 21.99
CA GLY A 225 10.84 5.23 22.47
C GLY A 225 9.44 5.70 22.86
N SER A 226 9.32 6.89 23.47
CA SER A 226 8.00 7.47 23.81
C SER A 226 7.22 7.87 22.56
N MET A 227 7.90 8.42 21.56
CA MET A 227 7.30 8.82 20.29
C MET A 227 6.88 7.61 19.46
N VAL A 228 7.71 6.57 19.36
CA VAL A 228 7.37 5.28 18.73
C VAL A 228 6.14 4.66 19.38
N ASN A 229 6.05 4.66 20.71
CA ASN A 229 4.87 4.19 21.41
C ASN A 229 3.61 5.04 21.11
N ALA A 230 3.75 6.37 21.01
CA ALA A 230 2.64 7.25 20.64
C ALA A 230 2.14 7.00 19.21
N ILE A 231 3.05 6.82 18.25
CA ILE A 231 2.74 6.47 16.86
C ILE A 231 1.98 5.14 16.80
N LEU A 232 2.53 4.11 17.43
CA LEU A 232 1.91 2.78 17.41
C LEU A 232 0.59 2.74 18.17
N LYS A 233 0.41 3.58 19.18
CA LYS A 233 -0.90 3.76 19.83
C LYS A 233 -1.94 4.32 18.86
N ILE A 234 -1.59 5.31 18.04
CA ILE A 234 -2.50 5.87 17.01
C ILE A 234 -2.86 4.80 15.97
N PHE A 235 -1.88 4.05 15.49
CA PHE A 235 -2.12 2.95 14.55
C PHE A 235 -3.01 1.88 15.18
N SER A 236 -2.74 1.54 16.44
CA SER A 236 -3.55 0.62 17.23
C SER A 236 -5.00 1.08 17.38
N GLU A 237 -5.25 2.37 17.62
CA GLU A 237 -6.59 2.96 17.68
C GLU A 237 -7.32 2.87 16.33
N SER A 238 -6.63 3.19 15.22
CA SER A 238 -7.20 3.09 13.87
C SER A 238 -7.57 1.65 13.49
N LEU A 239 -6.67 0.70 13.76
CA LEU A 239 -6.86 -0.71 13.47
C LEU A 239 -7.94 -1.36 14.37
N ALA A 240 -8.20 -0.82 15.57
CA ALA A 240 -9.22 -1.38 16.47
C ALA A 240 -10.66 -1.23 15.95
N ILE A 241 -10.91 -0.31 15.02
CA ILE A 241 -12.26 0.01 14.56
C ILE A 241 -12.69 -1.00 13.50
N ASP A 242 -13.83 -1.68 13.71
CA ASP A 242 -14.42 -2.56 12.69
C ASP A 242 -15.00 -1.72 11.54
N ALA A 243 -14.41 -1.86 10.34
CA ALA A 243 -14.82 -1.12 9.16
C ALA A 243 -16.16 -1.61 8.60
N GLY A 244 -16.47 -2.91 8.72
CA GLY A 244 -17.73 -3.48 8.27
C GLY A 244 -18.90 -2.98 9.12
N GLU A 245 -18.74 -3.00 10.45
CA GLU A 245 -19.73 -2.44 11.37
C GLU A 245 -19.90 -0.93 11.17
N THR A 246 -18.80 -0.22 10.89
CA THR A 246 -18.87 1.22 10.59
C THR A 246 -19.61 1.50 9.28
N ILE A 247 -19.42 0.68 8.24
CA ILE A 247 -20.19 0.77 6.99
C ILE A 247 -21.69 0.60 7.25
N ILE A 248 -22.08 -0.43 8.00
CA ILE A 248 -23.49 -0.71 8.32
C ILE A 248 -24.11 0.51 9.02
N ARG A 249 -23.47 0.98 10.09
CA ARG A 249 -23.92 2.15 10.88
C ARG A 249 -24.02 3.43 10.06
N MET A 250 -23.01 3.73 9.25
CA MET A 250 -22.95 4.95 8.44
C MET A 250 -23.99 4.93 7.31
N ASN A 251 -24.26 3.78 6.71
CA ASN A 251 -25.31 3.64 5.71
C ASN A 251 -26.71 3.77 6.32
N GLU A 252 -26.93 3.27 7.55
CA GLU A 252 -28.17 3.51 8.28
C GLU A 252 -28.36 4.99 8.60
N ALA A 253 -27.30 5.69 9.03
CA ALA A 253 -27.33 7.13 9.26
C ALA A 253 -27.68 7.91 7.99
N GLU A 254 -27.04 7.59 6.85
CA GLU A 254 -27.33 8.22 5.55
C GLU A 254 -28.80 8.02 5.13
N LYS A 255 -29.35 6.82 5.33
CA LYS A 255 -30.76 6.51 5.04
C LYS A 255 -31.71 7.29 5.94
N ASN A 256 -31.41 7.38 7.23
CA ASN A 256 -32.26 8.11 8.18
C ASN A 256 -32.24 9.61 7.89
N ARG A 257 -31.07 10.19 7.60
CA ARG A 257 -30.94 11.58 7.17
C ARG A 257 -31.73 11.85 5.88
N SER A 258 -31.64 10.95 4.91
CA SER A 258 -32.37 11.09 3.64
C SER A 258 -33.89 11.03 3.83
N LYS A 259 -34.39 10.20 4.75
CA LYS A 259 -35.83 10.15 5.10
C LYS A 259 -36.29 11.46 5.75
N LEU A 260 -35.54 11.95 6.75
CA LEU A 260 -35.87 13.20 7.44
C LEU A 260 -35.85 14.41 6.50
N ALA A 261 -34.94 14.42 5.51
CA ALA A 261 -34.91 15.46 4.48
C ALA A 261 -36.17 15.43 3.59
N ILE A 262 -36.60 14.23 3.17
CA ILE A 262 -37.84 14.06 2.39
C ILE A 262 -39.06 14.47 3.20
N GLU A 263 -39.13 14.10 4.48
CA GLU A 263 -40.21 14.46 5.39
C GLU A 263 -40.29 15.99 5.60
N ALA A 264 -39.15 16.66 5.80
CA ALA A 264 -39.08 18.11 5.91
C ALA A 264 -39.49 18.84 4.61
N GLU A 265 -39.06 18.33 3.44
CA GLU A 265 -39.49 18.85 2.14
C GLU A 265 -41.01 18.67 1.93
N THR A 266 -41.61 17.57 2.42
CA THR A 266 -43.07 17.39 2.34
C THR A 266 -43.86 18.27 3.30
N GLU A 267 -43.30 18.63 4.47
CA GLU A 267 -43.93 19.56 5.42
C GLU A 267 -43.84 21.02 4.95
N GLU A 268 -42.71 21.46 4.39
CA GLU A 268 -42.58 22.80 3.79
C GLU A 268 -43.54 22.97 2.59
N ASN A 269 -43.62 21.97 1.71
CA ASN A 269 -44.57 21.98 0.58
C ASN A 269 -46.05 21.97 1.03
N MET A 270 -46.38 21.33 2.16
CA MET A 270 -47.74 21.40 2.74
C MET A 270 -48.03 22.78 3.37
N SER A 271 -47.02 23.48 3.89
CA SER A 271 -47.18 24.84 4.43
C SER A 271 -47.38 25.87 3.32
N ASP A 272 -46.71 25.71 2.18
CA ASP A 272 -46.85 26.57 0.99
C ASP A 272 -48.18 26.37 0.25
N VAL A 273 -48.82 25.20 0.39
CA VAL A 273 -50.17 24.94 -0.17
C VAL A 273 -51.28 25.61 0.65
N ILE A 274 -51.07 25.85 1.95
CA ILE A 274 -52.08 26.52 2.80
C ILE A 274 -52.11 28.03 2.54
N ASP A 275 -50.99 28.65 2.14
CA ASP A 275 -50.90 30.10 1.89
C ASP A 275 -51.29 30.53 0.46
N ASN A 276 -51.37 29.59 -0.49
CA ASN A 276 -51.69 29.88 -1.91
C ASN A 276 -53.13 29.55 -2.34
N CYS A 277 -54.07 29.34 -1.41
CA CYS A 277 -55.45 29.00 -1.76
C CYS A 277 -56.32 30.21 -2.21
N VAL A 278 -55.72 31.36 -2.57
CA VAL A 278 -56.46 32.55 -3.04
C VAL A 278 -55.75 33.17 -4.25
N LEU A 279 -56.01 32.63 -5.46
CA LEU A 279 -56.49 33.31 -6.69
C LEU A 279 -56.00 32.65 -8.01
N SER A 280 -57.00 32.19 -8.77
CA SER A 280 -57.18 32.22 -10.25
C SER A 280 -56.16 31.59 -11.22
N GLU A 281 -56.62 30.47 -11.81
CA GLU A 281 -56.82 30.15 -13.24
C GLU A 281 -55.86 30.65 -14.35
N ASP A 282 -55.51 29.68 -15.22
CA ASP A 282 -55.00 29.69 -16.61
C ASP A 282 -53.53 30.08 -16.89
N ASP A 283 -52.71 29.13 -17.36
CA ASP A 283 -52.45 28.87 -18.79
C ASP A 283 -51.41 27.73 -18.97
N ASP A 284 -51.60 26.90 -20.01
CA ASP A 284 -50.81 25.71 -20.36
C ASP A 284 -49.38 26.04 -20.81
N MET A 285 -48.38 25.25 -20.39
CA MET A 285 -47.24 24.86 -21.25
C MET A 285 -46.43 23.66 -20.67
N GLU A 286 -46.07 22.75 -21.59
CA GLU A 286 -45.48 21.42 -21.40
C GLU A 286 -44.18 21.33 -20.58
N GLU A 287 -44.14 20.41 -19.60
CA GLU A 287 -42.91 19.94 -18.95
C GLU A 287 -42.31 18.72 -19.67
N ILE A 288 -41.02 18.81 -20.04
CA ILE A 288 -40.18 17.67 -20.39
C ILE A 288 -39.41 17.24 -19.14
N PRO A 289 -39.50 15.97 -18.67
CA PRO A 289 -38.78 15.55 -17.46
C PRO A 289 -37.30 15.30 -17.77
N LYS A 290 -36.41 16.07 -17.14
CA LYS A 290 -34.95 15.83 -17.17
C LYS A 290 -34.59 14.68 -16.23
N GLY A 291 -34.46 13.47 -16.79
CA GLY A 291 -33.89 12.31 -16.11
C GLY A 291 -32.42 12.53 -15.71
N LYS A 292 -32.12 12.46 -14.41
CA LYS A 292 -30.76 12.47 -13.88
C LYS A 292 -30.13 11.09 -14.03
N VAL A 293 -29.29 10.93 -15.05
CA VAL A 293 -28.39 9.78 -15.22
C VAL A 293 -27.27 9.86 -14.17
N ARG A 294 -27.20 8.82 -13.32
CA ARG A 294 -26.18 8.60 -12.28
C ARG A 294 -24.81 8.31 -12.90
N ARG A 295 -23.74 8.83 -12.30
CA ARG A 295 -22.33 8.62 -12.69
C ARG A 295 -21.62 7.81 -11.60
N GLU A 296 -20.94 6.74 -12.00
CA GLU A 296 -19.87 6.06 -11.27
C GLU A 296 -18.52 6.61 -11.75
N ASN A 297 -17.60 6.91 -10.83
CA ASN A 297 -16.16 6.59 -10.87
C ASN A 297 -15.46 7.20 -9.65
N ASP A 298 -14.53 6.42 -9.12
CA ASP A 298 -13.94 6.43 -7.78
C ASP A 298 -12.82 7.48 -7.63
N ILE A 299 -13.00 8.50 -6.77
CA ILE A 299 -11.96 9.34 -6.14
C ILE A 299 -12.56 9.89 -4.83
N SER A 300 -11.94 9.59 -3.69
CA SER A 300 -12.42 9.90 -2.32
C SER A 300 -12.79 11.38 -2.10
N ASP A 301 -12.20 12.29 -2.87
CA ASP A 301 -12.40 13.75 -2.73
C ASP A 301 -13.37 14.36 -3.75
N LEU A 302 -13.99 13.55 -4.60
CA LEU A 302 -14.91 14.01 -5.66
C LEU A 302 -16.38 13.73 -5.37
N LEU A 303 -16.68 13.29 -4.15
CA LEU A 303 -18.04 13.10 -3.70
C LEU A 303 -18.73 14.45 -3.49
N PRO A 304 -19.97 14.62 -3.96
CA PRO A 304 -20.73 15.83 -3.69
C PRO A 304 -20.84 16.08 -2.17
N SER A 305 -20.99 17.35 -1.78
CA SER A 305 -20.94 17.83 -0.39
C SER A 305 -21.98 17.18 0.54
N ASP A 306 -22.90 16.41 -0.01
CA ASP A 306 -24.04 15.76 0.62
C ASP A 306 -23.77 14.31 1.09
N LYS A 307 -22.57 13.74 0.90
CA LYS A 307 -22.23 12.35 1.29
C LYS A 307 -21.13 12.27 2.36
N TRP A 308 -21.35 12.91 3.50
CA TRP A 308 -20.35 12.93 4.58
C TRP A 308 -20.14 11.55 5.21
N GLU A 309 -21.16 10.70 5.29
CA GLU A 309 -21.06 9.34 5.84
C GLU A 309 -20.07 8.49 5.05
N LEU A 310 -20.14 8.57 3.71
CA LEU A 310 -19.23 7.90 2.81
C LEU A 310 -17.79 8.43 2.94
N LYS A 311 -17.62 9.74 3.14
CA LYS A 311 -16.30 10.36 3.38
C LYS A 311 -15.67 9.86 4.69
N GLU A 312 -16.47 9.73 5.75
CA GLU A 312 -16.00 9.18 7.03
C GLU A 312 -15.55 7.73 6.90
N VAL A 313 -16.34 6.87 6.25
CA VAL A 313 -15.94 5.47 6.01
C VAL A 313 -14.67 5.40 5.17
N THR A 314 -14.57 6.23 4.13
CA THR A 314 -13.40 6.27 3.26
C THR A 314 -12.16 6.72 4.04
N ALA A 315 -12.29 7.71 4.92
CA ALA A 315 -11.22 8.16 5.79
C ALA A 315 -10.75 7.05 6.74
N LEU A 316 -11.66 6.28 7.33
CA LEU A 316 -11.32 5.13 8.18
C LEU A 316 -10.49 4.09 7.41
N LEU A 317 -10.94 3.69 6.22
CA LEU A 317 -10.24 2.69 5.42
C LEU A 317 -8.85 3.19 4.99
N MET A 318 -8.72 4.46 4.61
CA MET A 318 -7.43 5.07 4.31
C MET A 318 -6.52 5.12 5.54
N ALA A 319 -7.06 5.39 6.73
CA ALA A 319 -6.28 5.38 7.97
C ALA A 319 -5.75 3.98 8.28
N GLN A 320 -6.58 2.94 8.12
CA GLN A 320 -6.17 1.56 8.35
C GLN A 320 -5.11 1.10 7.34
N GLN A 321 -5.31 1.43 6.06
CA GLN A 321 -4.33 1.15 5.02
C GLN A 321 -2.98 1.82 5.32
N THR A 322 -2.99 3.12 5.59
CA THR A 322 -1.77 3.90 5.87
C THR A 322 -1.03 3.38 7.09
N ALA A 323 -1.76 3.06 8.17
CA ALA A 323 -1.18 2.48 9.37
C ALA A 323 -0.47 1.15 9.08
N LEU A 324 -1.08 0.27 8.27
CA LEU A 324 -0.50 -1.02 7.90
C LEU A 324 0.75 -0.86 7.02
N GLU A 325 0.73 0.07 6.08
CA GLU A 325 1.87 0.38 5.20
C GLU A 325 3.06 0.92 6.01
N ILE A 326 2.82 1.86 6.93
CA ILE A 326 3.90 2.38 7.79
C ILE A 326 4.45 1.29 8.72
N ILE A 327 3.61 0.40 9.25
CA ILE A 327 4.09 -0.73 10.07
C ILE A 327 4.96 -1.69 9.24
N VAL A 328 4.65 -1.92 7.96
CA VAL A 328 5.52 -2.68 7.05
C VAL A 328 6.88 -1.99 6.95
N ASN A 329 6.91 -0.67 6.71
CA ASN A 329 8.16 0.09 6.63
C ASN A 329 8.95 0.04 7.95
N MET A 330 8.29 0.04 9.10
CA MET A 330 8.93 -0.16 10.42
C MET A 330 9.58 -1.54 10.57
N CYS A 331 9.13 -2.55 9.81
CA CYS A 331 9.69 -3.89 9.81
C CYS A 331 10.82 -4.08 8.79
N CYS A 332 11.06 -3.12 7.90
CA CYS A 332 12.21 -3.15 6.99
C CYS A 332 13.45 -2.64 7.73
N SER A 333 14.49 -3.46 7.86
CA SER A 333 15.81 -2.97 8.26
C SER A 333 16.41 -2.20 7.09
N GLU A 334 16.78 -0.93 7.31
CA GLU A 334 17.69 -0.22 6.41
C GLU A 334 19.01 -1.02 6.39
N ASP A 335 19.22 -1.84 5.37
CA ASP A 335 20.49 -2.58 5.20
C ASP A 335 21.63 -1.56 5.04
N PRO A 336 22.84 -1.84 5.57
CA PRO A 336 23.99 -1.00 5.33
C PRO A 336 24.24 -0.93 3.82
N SER A 337 24.44 0.30 3.33
CA SER A 337 24.73 0.66 1.94
C SER A 337 25.51 -0.42 1.19
N ASP A 338 25.00 -0.78 0.01
CA ASP A 338 25.53 -1.70 -1.01
C ASP A 338 27.02 -1.53 -1.42
N ASP A 339 27.76 -0.62 -0.78
CA ASP A 339 29.14 -0.23 -1.09
C ASP A 339 30.20 -1.31 -0.76
N GLU A 340 29.82 -2.49 -0.23
CA GLU A 340 30.77 -3.60 0.01
C GLU A 340 30.73 -4.73 -1.02
N TRP A 341 29.81 -4.71 -1.99
CA TRP A 341 29.76 -5.69 -3.08
C TRP A 341 30.34 -5.16 -4.39
N GLU A 342 31.51 -4.50 -4.33
CA GLU A 342 32.27 -4.22 -5.54
C GLU A 342 32.81 -5.52 -6.17
N GLU A 343 32.26 -5.82 -7.35
CA GLU A 343 32.84 -6.55 -8.49
C GLU A 343 33.98 -7.56 -8.21
N VAL A 344 33.61 -8.82 -7.99
CA VAL A 344 34.44 -9.96 -8.41
C VAL A 344 33.73 -10.78 -9.48
N SER A 345 33.39 -10.11 -10.59
CA SER A 345 33.09 -10.77 -11.86
C SER A 345 34.24 -10.55 -12.84
N SER A 346 35.42 -11.01 -12.45
CA SER A 346 36.56 -11.19 -13.35
C SER A 346 36.49 -12.59 -13.94
N SER A 347 36.11 -12.67 -15.21
CA SER A 347 36.18 -13.88 -16.02
C SER A 347 37.63 -14.38 -16.15
N ASP A 348 37.91 -15.59 -15.67
CA ASP A 348 38.70 -16.53 -16.47
C ASP A 348 38.41 -17.97 -16.01
N GLU A 349 37.91 -18.79 -16.93
CA GLU A 349 37.78 -20.23 -16.72
C GLU A 349 39.15 -20.87 -16.92
N SER A 350 39.80 -21.28 -15.83
CA SER A 350 40.82 -22.34 -15.90
C SER A 350 40.68 -23.29 -14.71
N ASP A 351 40.19 -24.49 -15.03
CA ASP A 351 40.23 -25.68 -14.18
C ASP A 351 41.69 -26.09 -13.95
N LEU A 352 42.29 -25.83 -12.77
CA LEU A 352 43.36 -26.66 -12.20
C LEU A 352 43.38 -26.58 -10.66
N PHE A 353 43.45 -27.76 -10.04
CA PHE A 353 43.63 -28.03 -8.62
C PHE A 353 44.85 -27.30 -7.99
N MET A 354 44.71 -26.66 -6.83
CA MET A 354 45.39 -27.02 -5.56
C MET A 354 45.01 -26.11 -4.37
N GLU A 355 45.19 -26.68 -3.19
CA GLU A 355 44.86 -26.27 -1.83
C GLU A 355 45.42 -24.93 -1.29
N ASN A 356 44.77 -24.53 -0.18
CA ASN A 356 45.28 -23.77 0.98
C ASN A 356 45.34 -22.24 0.92
N SER A 357 44.34 -21.62 1.56
CA SER A 357 44.60 -20.58 2.56
C SER A 357 43.52 -20.59 3.64
N TYR A 358 43.87 -21.09 4.81
CA TYR A 358 43.20 -20.76 6.06
C TYR A 358 43.20 -19.24 6.21
N ASN A 359 42.01 -18.62 6.25
CA ASN A 359 41.85 -17.29 6.81
C ASN A 359 40.80 -17.38 7.93
N GLU A 360 41.29 -17.68 9.13
CA GLU A 360 40.59 -17.35 10.37
C GLU A 360 40.50 -15.82 10.44
N GLY A 361 39.34 -15.30 10.11
CA GLY A 361 39.02 -13.88 10.16
C GLY A 361 37.53 -13.71 10.24
N SER A 362 37.00 -13.95 11.44
CA SER A 362 35.66 -13.58 11.92
C SER A 362 35.14 -12.31 11.24
N GLY A 363 34.37 -12.49 10.17
CA GLY A 363 33.60 -11.45 9.48
C GLY A 363 32.16 -11.57 9.92
N LEU A 364 31.88 -10.92 11.05
CA LEU A 364 30.58 -10.42 11.53
C LEU A 364 29.35 -11.21 11.07
N LEU A 365 28.89 -12.06 12.00
CA LEU A 365 27.51 -12.51 12.14
C LEU A 365 26.55 -11.43 11.62
N MET A 366 25.79 -11.76 10.57
CA MET A 366 24.60 -11.02 10.20
C MET A 366 23.79 -10.77 11.48
N SER A 367 23.67 -9.51 11.89
CA SER A 367 22.74 -9.14 12.94
C SER A 367 21.38 -9.73 12.56
N PRO A 368 20.69 -10.43 13.48
CA PRO A 368 19.38 -10.95 13.14
C PRO A 368 18.49 -9.77 12.72
N LEU A 369 17.68 -9.98 11.69
CA LEU A 369 16.67 -9.08 11.14
C LEU A 369 15.58 -8.78 12.19
N CYS A 370 15.96 -8.33 13.38
CA CYS A 370 15.06 -8.12 14.50
C CYS A 370 14.69 -6.65 14.59
N LEU A 371 13.44 -6.40 14.96
CA LEU A 371 12.97 -5.05 15.31
C LEU A 371 13.79 -4.51 16.49
N SER A 372 13.93 -3.18 16.57
CA SER A 372 14.50 -2.54 17.76
C SER A 372 13.67 -2.82 19.00
N ASP A 373 14.30 -2.78 20.18
CA ASP A 373 13.62 -3.02 21.46
C ASP A 373 12.45 -2.03 21.68
N GLU A 374 12.60 -0.78 21.23
CA GLU A 374 11.56 0.24 21.30
C GLU A 374 10.32 -0.14 20.47
N ILE A 375 10.51 -0.60 19.24
CA ILE A 375 9.42 -1.00 18.34
C ILE A 375 8.76 -2.27 18.89
N ASN A 376 9.55 -3.27 19.26
CA ASN A 376 9.06 -4.52 19.86
C ASN A 376 8.22 -4.27 21.11
N SER A 377 8.72 -3.45 22.05
CA SER A 377 7.98 -3.10 23.27
C SER A 377 6.66 -2.41 22.94
N ALA A 378 6.68 -1.44 22.01
CA ALA A 378 5.48 -0.70 21.62
C ALA A 378 4.47 -1.57 20.85
N PHE A 379 4.91 -2.54 20.04
CA PHE A 379 4.05 -3.53 19.37
C PHE A 379 3.26 -4.33 20.40
N LEU A 380 3.94 -4.85 21.43
CA LEU A 380 3.33 -5.65 22.48
C LEU A 380 2.39 -4.81 23.35
N ASN A 381 2.82 -3.63 23.79
CA ASN A 381 2.02 -2.73 24.63
C ASN A 381 0.70 -2.32 23.95
N ASN A 382 0.70 -2.18 22.62
CA ASN A 382 -0.46 -1.76 21.84
C ASN A 382 -1.19 -2.91 21.14
N LEU A 383 -0.81 -4.17 21.38
CA LEU A 383 -1.42 -5.38 20.78
C LEU A 383 -1.49 -5.33 19.24
N ILE A 384 -0.46 -4.76 18.60
CA ILE A 384 -0.42 -4.55 17.14
C ILE A 384 -0.57 -5.87 16.35
N PRO A 385 0.18 -6.96 16.65
CA PRO A 385 0.05 -8.21 15.91
C PRO A 385 -1.37 -8.78 15.93
N LYS A 386 -2.06 -8.69 17.08
CA LYS A 386 -3.44 -9.15 17.21
C LYS A 386 -4.39 -8.35 16.33
N LYS A 387 -4.26 -7.01 16.29
CA LYS A 387 -5.11 -6.14 15.48
C LYS A 387 -4.87 -6.34 13.99
N ILE A 388 -3.63 -6.57 13.57
CA ILE A 388 -3.30 -6.92 12.18
C ILE A 388 -3.97 -8.23 11.80
N LEU A 389 -3.87 -9.26 12.66
CA LEU A 389 -4.54 -10.54 12.44
C LEU A 389 -6.05 -10.37 12.22
N GLU A 390 -6.73 -9.58 13.07
CA GLU A 390 -8.16 -9.28 12.91
C GLU A 390 -8.49 -8.65 11.54
N LYS A 391 -7.58 -7.85 10.97
CA LYS A 391 -7.75 -7.22 9.64
C LYS A 391 -7.48 -8.13 8.45
N THR A 392 -6.89 -9.30 8.66
CA THR A 392 -6.71 -10.29 7.58
C THR A 392 -7.99 -11.06 7.25
N ALA A 393 -9.01 -11.00 8.12
CA ALA A 393 -10.29 -11.67 7.90
C ALA A 393 -11.04 -11.07 6.69
N PHE A 394 -11.90 -11.89 6.05
CA PHE A 394 -12.75 -11.37 4.98
C PHE A 394 -13.67 -10.25 5.49
N PRO A 395 -13.95 -9.23 4.67
CA PRO A 395 -14.86 -8.16 5.05
C PRO A 395 -16.25 -8.70 5.42
N ASN A 396 -16.92 -8.01 6.35
CA ASN A 396 -18.27 -8.38 6.81
C ASN A 396 -19.24 -8.53 5.62
N SER A 397 -19.92 -9.67 5.53
CA SER A 397 -20.80 -10.00 4.40
C SER A 397 -21.99 -9.04 4.24
N VAL A 398 -22.53 -8.53 5.35
CA VAL A 398 -23.63 -7.54 5.35
C VAL A 398 -23.12 -6.20 4.83
N ALA A 399 -21.93 -5.78 5.25
CA ALA A 399 -21.30 -4.55 4.74
C ALA A 399 -21.02 -4.65 3.23
N LEU A 400 -20.51 -5.80 2.76
CA LEU A 400 -20.29 -6.06 1.34
C LEU A 400 -21.61 -5.99 0.55
N ASP A 401 -22.69 -6.58 1.06
CA ASP A 401 -24.00 -6.54 0.43
C ASP A 401 -24.53 -5.10 0.29
N ILE A 402 -24.39 -4.28 1.34
CA ILE A 402 -24.72 -2.85 1.32
C ILE A 402 -23.93 -2.13 0.23
N CYS A 403 -22.61 -2.31 0.18
CA CYS A 403 -21.77 -1.66 -0.81
C CYS A 403 -22.09 -2.11 -2.24
N MET A 404 -22.39 -3.40 -2.45
CA MET A 404 -22.74 -3.93 -3.77
C MET A 404 -24.03 -3.32 -4.33
N HIS A 405 -25.03 -3.09 -3.47
CA HIS A 405 -26.34 -2.58 -3.88
C HIS A 405 -26.42 -1.04 -3.93
N ASN A 406 -25.44 -0.33 -3.38
CA ASN A 406 -25.38 1.13 -3.43
C ASN A 406 -24.23 1.61 -4.34
N PRO A 407 -24.51 2.18 -5.53
CA PRO A 407 -23.47 2.59 -6.48
C PRO A 407 -22.43 3.55 -5.93
N SER A 408 -22.80 4.38 -4.94
CA SER A 408 -21.86 5.33 -4.33
C SER A 408 -20.90 4.66 -3.36
N TRP A 409 -21.31 3.53 -2.76
CA TRP A 409 -20.56 2.78 -1.76
C TRP A 409 -19.80 1.60 -2.35
N LYS A 410 -20.18 1.14 -3.54
CA LYS A 410 -19.52 0.06 -4.28
C LYS A 410 -17.99 0.17 -4.33
N PRO A 411 -17.37 1.36 -4.51
CA PRO A 411 -15.92 1.48 -4.48
C PRO A 411 -15.26 1.09 -3.14
N LEU A 412 -15.99 1.15 -2.02
CA LEU A 412 -15.48 0.75 -0.71
C LEU A 412 -15.11 -0.74 -0.64
N ILE A 413 -15.68 -1.59 -1.49
CA ILE A 413 -15.34 -3.02 -1.56
C ILE A 413 -13.87 -3.19 -1.93
N LYS A 414 -13.39 -2.41 -2.91
CA LYS A 414 -11.98 -2.44 -3.31
C LYS A 414 -11.09 -1.95 -2.15
N LYS A 415 -11.50 -0.92 -1.43
CA LYS A 415 -10.76 -0.38 -0.28
C LYS A 415 -10.73 -1.36 0.91
N LEU A 416 -11.82 -2.06 1.19
CA LEU A 416 -11.86 -3.13 2.20
C LEU A 416 -10.90 -4.27 1.85
N ASN A 417 -10.90 -4.71 0.60
CA ASN A 417 -9.96 -5.73 0.13
C ASN A 417 -8.51 -5.24 0.19
N ALA A 418 -8.25 -3.97 -0.15
CA ALA A 418 -6.91 -3.39 -0.02
C ALA A 418 -6.42 -3.41 1.44
N VAL A 419 -7.26 -3.06 2.42
CA VAL A 419 -6.92 -3.16 3.85
C VAL A 419 -6.59 -4.62 4.22
N GLN A 420 -7.36 -5.59 3.72
CA GLN A 420 -7.08 -7.01 3.96
C GLN A 420 -5.72 -7.45 3.39
N CYS A 421 -5.43 -7.09 2.13
CA CYS A 421 -4.16 -7.40 1.48
C CYS A 421 -2.97 -6.73 2.19
N ARG A 422 -3.12 -5.48 2.62
CA ARG A 422 -2.10 -4.77 3.40
C ARG A 422 -1.90 -5.38 4.78
N ALA A 423 -2.96 -5.88 5.43
CA ALA A 423 -2.85 -6.60 6.70
C ALA A 423 -2.09 -7.92 6.53
N LEU A 424 -2.33 -8.66 5.44
CA LEU A 424 -1.57 -9.88 5.11
C LEU A 424 -0.09 -9.58 4.82
N THR A 425 0.20 -8.50 4.11
CA THR A 425 1.58 -8.03 3.84
C THR A 425 2.29 -7.60 5.14
N CYS A 426 1.56 -6.93 6.03
CA CYS A 426 2.04 -6.55 7.35
C CYS A 426 2.35 -7.79 8.20
N LEU A 427 1.46 -8.80 8.17
CA LEU A 427 1.66 -10.07 8.84
C LEU A 427 2.91 -10.80 8.31
N HIS A 428 3.11 -10.84 6.99
CA HIS A 428 4.33 -11.38 6.39
C HIS A 428 5.58 -10.70 6.97
N SER A 429 5.60 -9.36 6.98
CA SER A 429 6.76 -8.59 7.43
C SER A 429 7.06 -8.85 8.91
N ILE A 430 6.03 -8.81 9.77
CA ILE A 430 6.15 -9.09 11.21
C ILE A 430 6.68 -10.51 11.47
N LEU A 431 6.24 -11.51 10.70
CA LEU A 431 6.69 -12.90 10.85
C LEU A 431 8.17 -13.10 10.54
N LEU A 432 8.76 -12.25 9.70
CA LEU A 432 10.18 -12.29 9.35
C LEU A 432 11.08 -11.67 10.42
N VAL A 433 10.57 -10.68 11.16
CA VAL A 433 11.40 -9.86 12.07
C VAL A 433 11.11 -10.02 13.56
N SER A 434 10.03 -10.73 13.90
CA SER A 434 9.60 -10.90 15.30
C SER A 434 9.96 -12.27 15.85
N ASP A 435 10.33 -12.29 17.14
CA ASP A 435 10.51 -13.53 17.87
C ASP A 435 9.18 -14.26 18.13
N MET A 436 9.23 -15.58 18.18
CA MET A 436 8.06 -16.45 18.40
C MET A 436 7.30 -16.09 19.69
N ASP A 437 8.01 -15.72 20.75
CA ASP A 437 7.39 -15.38 22.04
C ASP A 437 6.59 -14.07 21.94
N CYS A 438 7.06 -13.11 21.15
CA CYS A 438 6.36 -11.86 20.86
C CYS A 438 5.08 -12.10 20.03
N LEU A 439 5.02 -13.19 19.27
CA LEU A 439 3.87 -13.58 18.45
C LEU A 439 2.86 -14.47 19.21
N GLY A 440 3.06 -14.72 20.50
CA GLY A 440 2.17 -15.52 21.32
C GLY A 440 2.49 -17.02 21.35
N GLY A 441 3.69 -17.41 20.89
CA GLY A 441 4.20 -18.77 20.99
C GLY A 441 3.64 -19.74 19.94
N ALA A 442 3.98 -21.02 20.09
CA ALA A 442 3.65 -22.05 19.10
C ALA A 442 2.14 -22.24 18.86
N SER A 443 1.30 -22.11 19.90
CA SER A 443 -0.15 -22.23 19.76
C SER A 443 -0.76 -21.10 18.93
N ALA A 444 -0.24 -19.87 19.08
CA ALA A 444 -0.67 -18.73 18.28
C ALA A 444 -0.31 -18.92 16.80
N LEU A 445 0.91 -19.39 16.50
CA LEU A 445 1.32 -19.69 15.12
C LEU A 445 0.47 -20.81 14.50
N GLN A 446 0.11 -21.84 15.25
CA GLN A 446 -0.81 -22.88 14.77
C GLN A 446 -2.21 -22.33 14.46
N SER A 447 -2.76 -21.49 15.35
CA SER A 447 -4.05 -20.83 15.13
C SER A 447 -4.00 -19.93 13.90
N LEU A 448 -2.91 -19.18 13.72
CA LEU A 448 -2.71 -18.33 12.56
C LEU A 448 -2.62 -19.16 11.27
N ALA A 449 -1.92 -20.29 11.31
CA ALA A 449 -1.77 -21.16 10.15
C ALA A 449 -3.12 -21.79 9.76
N GLN A 450 -3.97 -22.14 10.73
CA GLN A 450 -5.34 -22.57 10.47
C GLN A 450 -6.19 -21.45 9.86
N HIS A 451 -6.05 -20.23 10.35
CA HIS A 451 -6.76 -19.06 9.81
C HIS A 451 -6.38 -18.77 8.35
N LEU A 452 -5.08 -18.72 8.03
CA LEU A 452 -4.63 -18.50 6.64
C LEU A 452 -5.10 -19.63 5.70
N SER A 453 -5.05 -20.88 6.17
CA SER A 453 -5.60 -22.02 5.42
C SER A 453 -7.10 -21.86 5.16
N GLN A 454 -7.89 -21.44 6.17
CA GLN A 454 -9.31 -21.18 6.00
C GLN A 454 -9.59 -20.05 5.01
N LEU A 455 -8.78 -19.00 4.98
CA LEU A 455 -8.92 -17.93 3.99
C LEU A 455 -8.74 -18.43 2.55
N ILE A 456 -7.71 -19.26 2.32
CA ILE A 456 -7.40 -19.85 1.01
C ILE A 456 -8.50 -20.83 0.57
N PHE A 457 -8.90 -21.74 1.47
CA PHE A 457 -9.82 -22.84 1.16
C PHE A 457 -11.27 -22.58 1.60
N SER A 458 -11.64 -21.33 1.86
CA SER A 458 -13.00 -20.93 2.28
C SER A 458 -14.08 -21.24 1.25
N LYS A 459 -13.70 -21.32 -0.02
CA LYS A 459 -14.57 -21.62 -1.16
C LYS A 459 -14.09 -22.89 -1.86
N THR A 460 -14.99 -23.52 -2.63
CA THR A 460 -14.68 -24.71 -3.43
C THR A 460 -13.59 -24.44 -4.47
N GLU A 461 -13.55 -23.21 -4.99
CA GLU A 461 -12.52 -22.72 -5.91
C GLU A 461 -11.55 -21.80 -5.18
N LEU A 462 -10.28 -21.86 -5.57
CA LEU A 462 -9.25 -20.99 -5.01
C LEU A 462 -9.47 -19.53 -5.41
N PRO A 463 -9.06 -18.57 -4.56
CA PRO A 463 -9.11 -17.16 -4.88
C PRO A 463 -8.38 -16.87 -6.21
N THR A 464 -8.95 -16.00 -7.04
CA THR A 464 -8.36 -15.59 -8.33
C THR A 464 -7.79 -14.18 -8.30
N ASP A 465 -8.10 -13.41 -7.25
CA ASP A 465 -7.57 -12.07 -7.06
C ASP A 465 -6.06 -12.12 -6.83
N THR A 466 -5.30 -11.51 -7.74
CA THR A 466 -3.85 -11.66 -7.79
C THR A 466 -3.15 -10.98 -6.61
N GLU A 467 -3.62 -9.81 -6.18
CA GLU A 467 -3.04 -9.08 -5.06
C GLU A 467 -3.29 -9.82 -3.74
N PHE A 468 -4.51 -10.33 -3.55
CA PHE A 468 -4.85 -11.16 -2.41
C PHE A 468 -4.02 -12.45 -2.37
N LEU A 469 -3.90 -13.16 -3.50
CA LEU A 469 -3.10 -14.38 -3.61
C LEU A 469 -1.63 -14.13 -3.28
N GLU A 470 -1.05 -13.03 -3.78
CA GLU A 470 0.32 -12.66 -3.47
C GLU A 470 0.50 -12.39 -1.97
N ALA A 471 -0.37 -11.58 -1.37
CA ALA A 471 -0.28 -11.24 0.04
C ALA A 471 -0.46 -12.46 0.95
N ILE A 472 -1.47 -13.31 0.68
CA ILE A 472 -1.75 -14.49 1.51
C ILE A 472 -0.69 -15.58 1.38
N THR A 473 -0.19 -15.82 0.16
CA THR A 473 0.88 -16.81 -0.06
C THR A 473 2.20 -16.34 0.53
N SER A 474 2.49 -15.03 0.49
CA SER A 474 3.67 -14.45 1.16
C SER A 474 3.59 -14.62 2.68
N ALA A 475 2.45 -14.29 3.29
CA ALA A 475 2.24 -14.46 4.73
C ALA A 475 2.33 -15.93 5.15
N LEU A 476 1.73 -16.82 4.36
CA LEU A 476 1.75 -18.26 4.61
C LEU A 476 3.15 -18.85 4.48
N ARG A 477 3.92 -18.44 3.47
CA ARG A 477 5.33 -18.84 3.29
C ARG A 477 6.15 -18.45 4.51
N ALA A 478 6.09 -17.18 4.92
CA ALA A 478 6.82 -16.68 6.09
C ALA A 478 6.43 -17.46 7.37
N LEU A 479 5.13 -17.70 7.56
CA LEU A 479 4.64 -18.46 8.70
C LEU A 479 5.17 -19.90 8.74
N LEU A 480 5.07 -20.62 7.62
CA LEU A 480 5.53 -22.01 7.54
C LEU A 480 7.04 -22.10 7.72
N GLN A 481 7.81 -21.13 7.21
CA GLN A 481 9.24 -21.05 7.44
C GLN A 481 9.56 -20.89 8.93
N THR A 482 8.89 -19.95 9.60
CA THR A 482 9.06 -19.72 11.04
C THR A 482 8.69 -20.97 11.83
N MET A 483 7.57 -21.63 11.51
CA MET A 483 7.14 -22.88 12.14
C MET A 483 8.14 -24.02 11.93
N ALA A 484 8.65 -24.19 10.70
CA ALA A 484 9.63 -25.23 10.36
C ALA A 484 10.95 -25.04 11.13
N SER A 485 11.45 -23.79 11.23
CA SER A 485 12.68 -23.47 11.96
C SER A 485 12.60 -23.79 13.46
N LYS A 486 11.39 -23.77 14.04
CA LYS A 486 11.12 -24.06 15.45
C LYS A 486 10.56 -25.47 15.69
N ASN A 487 10.53 -26.33 14.67
CA ASN A 487 9.96 -27.69 14.71
C ASN A 487 8.49 -27.73 15.18
N ILE A 488 7.69 -26.74 14.79
CA ILE A 488 6.24 -26.70 15.07
C ILE A 488 5.52 -27.46 13.96
N SER A 489 4.56 -28.32 14.35
CA SER A 489 3.74 -29.07 13.38
C SER A 489 3.00 -28.14 12.43
N GLN A 490 3.10 -28.42 11.13
CA GLN A 490 2.38 -27.69 10.08
C GLN A 490 0.88 -28.01 10.12
N CYS A 491 0.05 -27.07 9.68
CA CYS A 491 -1.41 -27.14 9.80
C CYS A 491 -2.13 -27.71 8.55
N MET A 492 -1.47 -27.73 7.39
CA MET A 492 -2.09 -28.14 6.12
C MET A 492 -1.75 -29.59 5.78
N THR A 493 -2.71 -30.29 5.18
CA THR A 493 -2.46 -31.63 4.66
C THR A 493 -1.62 -31.55 3.38
N PRO A 494 -0.88 -32.62 3.04
CA PRO A 494 -0.13 -32.65 1.78
C PRO A 494 -1.00 -32.41 0.53
N GLU A 495 -2.25 -32.86 0.54
CA GLU A 495 -3.20 -32.66 -0.56
C GLU A 495 -3.58 -31.18 -0.71
N GLN A 496 -3.81 -30.48 0.40
CA GLN A 496 -4.08 -29.04 0.39
C GLN A 496 -2.88 -28.25 -0.14
N LEU A 497 -1.67 -28.61 0.29
CA LEU A 497 -0.43 -28.00 -0.18
C LEU A 497 -0.23 -28.20 -1.68
N LEU A 498 -0.40 -29.43 -2.17
CA LEU A 498 -0.29 -29.73 -3.61
C LEU A 498 -1.35 -28.99 -4.41
N ALA A 499 -2.60 -28.92 -3.95
CA ALA A 499 -3.66 -28.17 -4.62
C ALA A 499 -3.36 -26.66 -4.69
N LEU A 500 -2.86 -26.08 -3.59
CA LEU A 500 -2.42 -24.68 -3.56
C LEU A 500 -1.28 -24.43 -4.57
N CYS A 501 -0.32 -25.35 -4.64
CA CYS A 501 0.84 -25.21 -5.52
C CYS A 501 0.47 -25.37 -6.99
N GLU A 502 -0.39 -26.35 -7.30
CA GLU A 502 -0.89 -26.58 -8.65
C GLU A 502 -1.70 -25.37 -9.16
N ALA A 503 -2.51 -24.74 -8.31
CA ALA A 503 -3.18 -23.51 -8.71
C ALA A 503 -2.22 -22.32 -8.78
N GLY A 504 -1.32 -22.19 -7.80
CA GLY A 504 -0.37 -21.09 -7.69
C GLY A 504 0.59 -21.00 -8.87
N ILE A 505 1.06 -22.12 -9.40
CA ILE A 505 2.00 -22.14 -10.54
C ILE A 505 1.37 -21.68 -11.85
N HIS A 506 0.04 -21.70 -11.97
CA HIS A 506 -0.66 -21.16 -13.14
C HIS A 506 -0.99 -19.67 -13.01
N SER A 507 -0.60 -19.03 -11.90
CA SER A 507 -0.77 -17.59 -11.71
C SER A 507 0.06 -16.79 -12.72
N SER A 508 -0.51 -15.70 -13.23
CA SER A 508 0.22 -14.74 -14.06
C SER A 508 1.33 -14.02 -13.29
N ASN A 509 1.20 -13.90 -11.97
CA ASN A 509 2.16 -13.23 -11.11
C ASN A 509 3.30 -14.17 -10.67
N ALA A 510 4.54 -13.81 -11.01
CA ALA A 510 5.73 -14.58 -10.66
C ALA A 510 5.95 -14.71 -9.14
N SER A 511 5.60 -13.69 -8.35
CA SER A 511 5.69 -13.69 -6.88
C SER A 511 4.82 -14.80 -6.26
N VAL A 512 3.58 -14.93 -6.75
CA VAL A 512 2.68 -16.04 -6.34
C VAL A 512 3.28 -17.40 -6.69
N ARG A 513 3.88 -17.53 -7.88
CA ARG A 513 4.53 -18.78 -8.32
C ARG A 513 5.73 -19.14 -7.46
N VAL A 514 6.59 -18.17 -7.14
CA VAL A 514 7.71 -18.33 -6.19
C VAL A 514 7.16 -18.79 -4.85
N ASN A 515 6.21 -18.05 -4.26
CA ASN A 515 5.66 -18.39 -2.95
C ASN A 515 5.05 -19.80 -2.90
N ALA A 516 4.32 -20.20 -3.94
CA ALA A 516 3.73 -21.53 -4.04
C ALA A 516 4.80 -22.63 -3.99
N VAL A 517 5.86 -22.47 -4.79
CA VAL A 517 6.99 -23.40 -4.83
C VAL A 517 7.72 -23.45 -3.48
N SER A 518 8.00 -22.30 -2.87
CA SER A 518 8.65 -22.24 -1.54
C SER A 518 7.80 -22.92 -0.47
N ILE A 519 6.48 -22.66 -0.44
CA ILE A 519 5.55 -23.29 0.52
C ILE A 519 5.67 -24.82 0.43
N LEU A 520 5.70 -25.37 -0.79
CA LEU A 520 5.86 -26.80 -0.99
C LEU A 520 7.22 -27.32 -0.54
N GLY A 521 8.29 -26.57 -0.81
CA GLY A 521 9.66 -26.89 -0.37
C GLY A 521 9.78 -26.96 1.14
N ILE A 522 9.30 -25.92 1.83
CA ILE A 522 9.29 -25.83 3.29
C ILE A 522 8.53 -27.01 3.89
N SER A 523 7.32 -27.28 3.41
CA SER A 523 6.53 -28.42 3.87
C SER A 523 7.17 -29.77 3.57
N GLY A 524 7.75 -29.95 2.40
CA GLY A 524 8.45 -31.18 2.05
C GLY A 524 9.69 -31.41 2.94
N SER A 525 10.44 -30.36 3.29
CA SER A 525 11.59 -30.48 4.20
C SER A 525 11.21 -30.93 5.61
N VAL A 526 10.02 -30.55 6.09
CA VAL A 526 9.47 -31.02 7.37
C VAL A 526 9.02 -32.48 7.24
N LEU A 527 8.33 -32.83 6.15
CA LEU A 527 7.89 -34.21 5.87
C LEU A 527 9.04 -35.19 5.68
N ALA A 528 10.19 -34.73 5.16
CA ALA A 528 11.40 -35.53 4.98
C ALA A 528 11.94 -36.13 6.28
N LYS A 529 11.70 -35.44 7.41
CA LYS A 529 12.07 -35.86 8.76
C LYS A 529 11.01 -36.76 9.43
N GLY A 530 9.85 -36.92 8.81
CA GLY A 530 8.75 -37.76 9.27
C GLY A 530 8.94 -39.26 8.98
N GLN A 531 7.93 -40.05 9.35
CA GLN A 531 7.81 -41.46 8.98
C GLN A 531 6.65 -41.64 7.99
N ASP A 532 6.75 -42.64 7.11
CA ASP A 532 5.73 -43.01 6.13
C ASP A 532 5.35 -41.88 5.15
N THR A 533 6.32 -41.03 4.80
CA THR A 533 6.13 -39.86 3.91
C THR A 533 6.67 -40.06 2.49
N VAL A 534 7.26 -41.23 2.14
CA VAL A 534 7.90 -41.46 0.83
C VAL A 534 7.01 -41.10 -0.37
N GLU A 535 5.75 -41.56 -0.39
CA GLU A 535 4.86 -41.33 -1.53
C GLU A 535 4.52 -39.85 -1.71
N THR A 536 4.33 -39.13 -0.60
CA THR A 536 4.12 -37.68 -0.61
C THR A 536 5.36 -36.94 -1.10
N LEU A 537 6.54 -37.31 -0.61
CA LEU A 537 7.82 -36.73 -1.04
C LEU A 537 8.11 -37.02 -2.52
N LYS A 538 7.69 -38.17 -3.05
CA LYS A 538 7.76 -38.47 -4.48
C LYS A 538 6.86 -37.54 -5.31
N MET A 539 5.66 -37.25 -4.84
CA MET A 539 4.74 -36.32 -5.52
C MET A 539 5.32 -34.89 -5.50
N ILE A 540 5.77 -34.42 -4.33
CA ILE A 540 6.40 -33.11 -4.16
C ILE A 540 7.65 -32.98 -5.05
N GLY A 541 8.56 -33.96 -4.99
CA GLY A 541 9.80 -33.92 -5.75
C GLY A 541 9.59 -33.96 -7.26
N LYS A 542 8.62 -34.74 -7.75
CA LYS A 542 8.26 -34.73 -9.18
C LYS A 542 7.70 -33.38 -9.62
N PHE A 543 6.82 -32.80 -8.81
CA PHE A 543 6.22 -31.50 -9.10
C PHE A 543 7.30 -30.41 -9.15
N LEU A 544 8.13 -30.30 -8.10
CA LEU A 544 9.20 -29.29 -8.05
C LEU A 544 10.21 -29.47 -9.19
N LEU A 545 10.56 -30.71 -9.53
CA LEU A 545 11.45 -31.00 -10.66
C LEU A 545 10.82 -30.59 -12.00
N ASP A 546 9.54 -30.87 -12.20
CA ASP A 546 8.81 -30.44 -13.39
C ASP A 546 8.78 -28.91 -13.50
N VAL A 547 8.53 -28.20 -12.39
CA VAL A 547 8.56 -26.73 -12.33
C VAL A 547 9.96 -26.21 -12.67
N ALA A 548 11.00 -26.69 -12.00
CA ALA A 548 12.39 -26.27 -12.24
C ALA A 548 12.80 -26.42 -13.72
N MET A 549 12.36 -27.51 -14.37
CA MET A 549 12.72 -27.81 -15.75
C MET A 549 11.90 -27.05 -16.80
N LYS A 550 10.62 -26.80 -16.54
CA LYS A 550 9.67 -26.28 -17.54
C LYS A 550 9.33 -24.79 -17.37
N GLU A 551 9.62 -24.19 -16.22
CA GLU A 551 9.26 -22.80 -15.97
C GLU A 551 9.99 -21.80 -16.86
N SER A 552 9.22 -20.80 -17.28
CA SER A 552 9.66 -19.71 -18.14
C SER A 552 10.49 -18.67 -17.37
N SER A 553 10.11 -18.38 -16.12
CA SER A 553 10.85 -17.46 -15.26
C SER A 553 12.03 -18.17 -14.60
N LEU A 554 13.24 -17.60 -14.74
CA LEU A 554 14.43 -18.13 -14.07
C LEU A 554 14.30 -18.06 -12.55
N VAL A 555 13.66 -17.02 -12.01
CA VAL A 555 13.48 -16.85 -10.56
C VAL A 555 12.62 -17.98 -10.00
N VAL A 556 11.52 -18.33 -10.67
CA VAL A 556 10.65 -19.44 -10.25
C VAL A 556 11.36 -20.79 -10.40
N ALA A 557 12.10 -20.99 -11.50
CA ALA A 557 12.87 -22.21 -11.70
C ALA A 557 14.01 -22.36 -10.66
N GLY A 558 14.65 -21.25 -10.29
CA GLY A 558 15.66 -21.20 -9.25
C GLY A 558 15.10 -21.52 -7.87
N GLU A 559 13.96 -20.93 -7.52
CA GLU A 559 13.23 -21.24 -6.28
C GLU A 559 12.84 -22.74 -6.21
N ALA A 560 12.41 -23.32 -7.34
CA ALA A 560 12.05 -24.74 -7.39
C ALA A 560 13.24 -25.66 -7.17
N LEU A 561 14.44 -25.26 -7.64
CA LEU A 561 15.68 -25.97 -7.34
C LEU A 561 16.05 -25.84 -5.86
N ASP A 562 15.93 -24.64 -5.27
CA ASP A 562 16.25 -24.42 -3.86
C ASP A 562 15.32 -25.24 -2.95
N ALA A 563 14.02 -25.20 -3.25
CA ALA A 563 13.02 -26.06 -2.61
C ALA A 563 13.34 -27.56 -2.75
N LEU A 564 13.83 -28.02 -3.91
CA LEU A 564 14.27 -29.41 -4.07
C LEU A 564 15.47 -29.73 -3.17
N PHE A 565 16.42 -28.80 -3.05
CA PHE A 565 17.59 -29.00 -2.18
C PHE A 565 17.14 -29.15 -0.73
N ASP A 566 16.22 -28.29 -0.26
CA ASP A 566 15.70 -28.35 1.11
C ASP A 566 14.92 -29.64 1.40
N VAL A 567 14.07 -30.08 0.47
CA VAL A 567 13.25 -31.30 0.64
C VAL A 567 14.12 -32.56 0.69
N PHE A 568 15.20 -32.61 -0.09
CA PHE A 568 16.05 -33.79 -0.26
C PHE A 568 17.45 -33.64 0.35
N ALA A 569 17.66 -32.64 1.21
CA ALA A 569 18.91 -32.44 1.93
C ALA A 569 19.15 -33.54 2.96
N ASP A 570 18.12 -33.92 3.72
CA ASP A 570 18.23 -34.81 4.87
C ASP A 570 16.93 -35.61 5.08
N GLY A 571 17.05 -36.85 5.56
CA GLY A 571 15.93 -37.74 5.89
C GLY A 571 15.86 -39.03 5.06
N LYS A 572 15.73 -40.18 5.75
CA LYS A 572 15.68 -41.51 5.11
C LYS A 572 14.54 -41.67 4.11
N GLU A 573 13.39 -41.07 4.40
CA GLU A 573 12.23 -41.13 3.52
C GLU A 573 12.45 -40.29 2.25
N ALA A 574 13.12 -39.14 2.37
CA ALA A 574 13.52 -38.30 1.25
C ALA A 574 14.58 -38.98 0.36
N GLU A 575 15.59 -39.64 0.95
CA GLU A 575 16.57 -40.44 0.19
C GLU A 575 15.90 -41.53 -0.64
N LYS A 576 15.00 -42.32 -0.03
CA LYS A 576 14.22 -43.35 -0.73
C LYS A 576 13.39 -42.74 -1.87
N ALA A 577 12.73 -41.62 -1.62
CA ALA A 577 11.94 -40.92 -2.62
C ALA A 577 12.82 -40.42 -3.79
N ALA A 578 13.97 -39.80 -3.50
CA ALA A 578 14.92 -39.29 -4.49
C ALA A 578 15.41 -40.39 -5.47
N ILE A 579 15.71 -41.58 -4.92
CA ILE A 579 16.08 -42.75 -5.72
C ILE A 579 14.91 -43.19 -6.61
N GLN A 580 13.70 -43.31 -6.05
CA GLN A 580 12.52 -43.78 -6.78
C GLN A 580 12.08 -42.82 -7.90
N ILE A 581 12.26 -41.50 -7.73
CA ILE A 581 11.97 -40.50 -8.78
C ILE A 581 13.13 -40.28 -9.75
N LYS A 582 14.28 -40.93 -9.55
CA LYS A 582 15.50 -40.75 -10.36
C LYS A 582 15.97 -39.30 -10.38
N LEU A 583 16.00 -38.65 -9.21
CA LEU A 583 16.33 -37.23 -9.07
C LEU A 583 17.74 -36.90 -9.59
N LEU A 584 18.75 -37.70 -9.19
CA LEU A 584 20.15 -37.46 -9.57
C LEU A 584 20.39 -37.45 -11.09
N PRO A 585 19.94 -38.46 -11.87
CA PRO A 585 20.02 -38.40 -13.34
C PRO A 585 19.39 -37.15 -13.94
N ALA A 586 18.20 -36.77 -13.48
CA ALA A 586 17.48 -35.61 -13.99
C ALA A 586 18.21 -34.29 -13.71
N LEU A 587 18.74 -34.11 -12.50
CA LEU A 587 19.51 -32.90 -12.14
C LEU A 587 20.83 -32.79 -12.93
N LYS A 588 21.51 -33.91 -13.20
CA LYS A 588 22.72 -33.93 -14.05
C LYS A 588 22.45 -33.49 -15.47
N GLU A 589 21.34 -33.94 -16.04
CA GLU A 589 20.91 -33.53 -17.38
C GLU A 589 20.52 -32.05 -17.42
N PHE A 590 19.87 -31.57 -16.35
CA PHE A 590 19.40 -30.19 -16.28
C PHE A 590 20.49 -29.15 -15.95
N GLN A 591 21.50 -29.51 -15.16
CA GLN A 591 22.58 -28.59 -14.74
C GLN A 591 23.19 -27.76 -15.90
N PRO A 592 23.60 -28.34 -17.04
CA PRO A 592 24.13 -27.55 -18.16
C PRO A 592 23.06 -26.64 -18.80
N VAL A 593 21.79 -27.07 -18.81
CA VAL A 593 20.66 -26.28 -19.33
C VAL A 593 20.44 -25.04 -18.45
N PHE A 594 20.38 -25.21 -17.14
CA PHE A 594 20.20 -24.10 -16.20
C PHE A 594 21.35 -23.09 -16.27
N LYS A 595 22.60 -23.56 -16.32
CA LYS A 595 23.79 -22.70 -16.52
C LYS A 595 23.70 -21.91 -17.83
N MET A 596 23.20 -22.52 -18.91
CA MET A 596 23.01 -21.84 -20.18
C MET A 596 21.90 -20.80 -20.12
N ARG A 597 20.77 -21.10 -19.47
CA ARG A 597 19.66 -20.16 -19.32
C ARG A 597 20.06 -18.91 -18.54
N ILE A 598 20.74 -19.06 -17.39
CA ILE A 598 21.28 -17.90 -16.63
C ILE A 598 22.18 -17.03 -17.51
N ARG A 599 23.08 -17.64 -18.30
CA ARG A 599 23.98 -16.89 -19.18
C ARG A 599 23.25 -16.14 -20.31
N LYS A 600 22.17 -16.70 -20.85
CA LYS A 600 21.42 -16.15 -22.00
C LYS A 600 20.37 -15.13 -21.57
N GLU A 601 19.60 -15.44 -20.54
CA GLU A 601 18.44 -14.68 -20.07
C GLU A 601 18.84 -13.68 -18.97
N GLY A 602 19.93 -13.93 -18.24
CA GLY A 602 20.33 -13.11 -17.09
C GLY A 602 20.73 -11.67 -17.42
N LYS A 603 21.29 -11.42 -18.60
CA LYS A 603 21.74 -10.06 -19.00
C LYS A 603 20.54 -9.21 -19.42
N GLY A 604 20.14 -8.26 -18.57
CA GLY A 604 19.18 -7.20 -18.88
C GLY A 604 17.71 -7.52 -18.59
N GLN A 605 17.37 -8.75 -18.17
CA GLN A 605 16.00 -9.10 -17.75
C GLN A 605 15.80 -9.17 -16.23
N TYR A 606 16.88 -9.32 -15.45
CA TYR A 606 16.82 -9.54 -14.00
C TYR A 606 17.69 -8.52 -13.26
N SER A 607 17.32 -8.20 -12.02
CA SER A 607 18.11 -7.30 -11.16
C SER A 607 19.40 -7.98 -10.67
N THR A 608 20.34 -7.18 -10.16
CA THR A 608 21.60 -7.67 -9.57
C THR A 608 21.33 -8.67 -8.45
N ASP A 609 20.38 -8.40 -7.56
CA ASP A 609 20.03 -9.27 -6.43
C ASP A 609 19.46 -10.61 -6.92
N GLN A 610 18.57 -10.57 -7.91
CA GLN A 610 17.99 -11.77 -8.51
C GLN A 610 19.08 -12.64 -9.14
N LEU A 611 20.06 -12.02 -9.81
CA LEU A 611 21.19 -12.74 -10.39
C LEU A 611 22.10 -13.35 -9.31
N CYS A 612 22.33 -12.64 -8.20
CA CYS A 612 23.08 -13.16 -7.06
C CYS A 612 22.42 -14.42 -6.48
N VAL A 613 21.11 -14.37 -6.24
CA VAL A 613 20.33 -15.53 -5.76
C VAL A 613 20.42 -16.69 -6.76
N LEU A 614 20.25 -16.44 -8.05
CA LEU A 614 20.33 -17.48 -9.09
C LEU A 614 21.73 -18.11 -9.20
N ASP A 615 22.78 -17.32 -9.00
CA ASP A 615 24.16 -17.81 -8.98
C ASP A 615 24.45 -18.68 -7.75
N ASN A 616 23.88 -18.34 -6.59
CA ASN A 616 23.90 -19.19 -5.40
C ASN A 616 23.19 -20.53 -5.66
N VAL A 617 21.99 -20.50 -6.26
CA VAL A 617 21.26 -21.73 -6.65
C VAL A 617 22.07 -22.57 -7.62
N LYS A 618 22.71 -21.96 -8.62
CA LYS A 618 23.59 -22.64 -9.59
C LYS A 618 24.77 -23.34 -8.90
N MET A 619 25.38 -22.70 -7.90
CA MET A 619 26.45 -23.31 -7.11
C MET A 619 25.92 -24.45 -6.24
N ASN A 620 24.77 -24.27 -5.59
CA ASN A 620 24.13 -25.28 -4.76
C ASN A 620 23.70 -26.51 -5.57
N LEU A 621 23.22 -26.34 -6.81
CA LEU A 621 22.92 -27.44 -7.71
C LEU A 621 24.13 -28.35 -7.94
N ARG A 622 25.32 -27.76 -8.18
CA ARG A 622 26.55 -28.53 -8.36
C ARG A 622 26.90 -29.31 -7.09
N ARG A 623 26.81 -28.66 -5.93
CA ARG A 623 27.11 -29.26 -4.62
C ARG A 623 26.13 -30.40 -4.30
N PHE A 624 24.84 -30.19 -4.55
CA PHE A 624 23.79 -31.15 -4.30
C PHE A 624 23.90 -32.40 -5.19
N ILE A 625 24.26 -32.23 -6.47
CA ILE A 625 24.55 -33.38 -7.35
C ILE A 625 25.72 -34.21 -6.79
N ALA A 626 26.81 -33.56 -6.37
CA ALA A 626 27.96 -34.26 -5.78
C ALA A 626 27.57 -34.99 -4.49
N TYR A 627 26.74 -34.37 -3.64
CA TYR A 627 26.19 -35.00 -2.43
C TYR A 627 25.39 -36.27 -2.77
N GLN A 628 24.44 -36.20 -3.71
CA GLN A 628 23.63 -37.34 -4.13
C GLN A 628 24.46 -38.49 -4.72
N GLU A 629 25.57 -38.19 -5.40
CA GLU A 629 26.52 -39.22 -5.88
C GLU A 629 27.22 -39.99 -4.75
N THR A 630 27.42 -39.35 -3.59
CA THR A 630 28.01 -40.02 -2.42
C THR A 630 27.02 -40.99 -1.78
N LEU A 631 25.76 -40.60 -1.66
CA LEU A 631 24.68 -41.46 -1.12
C LEU A 631 24.45 -42.71 -1.98
N GLY A 632 24.52 -42.58 -3.31
CA GLY A 632 24.36 -43.70 -4.23
C GLY A 632 25.50 -44.74 -4.20
N LYS A 633 26.61 -44.46 -3.49
CA LYS A 633 27.76 -45.37 -3.34
C LYS A 633 27.76 -46.16 -2.03
N THR A 634 26.92 -45.77 -1.07
CA THR A 634 26.73 -46.52 0.19
C THR A 634 25.74 -47.67 -0.05
N PRO A 635 26.15 -48.95 0.09
CA PRO A 635 25.23 -50.07 -0.05
C PRO A 635 24.23 -50.06 1.10
N THR A 636 22.93 -50.01 0.77
CA THR A 636 21.80 -50.28 1.69
C THR A 636 21.80 -51.71 2.19
#